data_AF-A0AAW9NIG7-F1
#
_entry.id   AF-A0AAW9NIG7-F1
#
_cell.length_a   1.000
_cell.length_b   1.000
_cell.length_c   1.000
_cell.angle_alpha   90.00
_cell.angle_beta   90.00
_cell.angle_gamma   90.00
#
_symmetry.space_group_name_H-M   'P 1'
#
loop_
_entity.id
_entity.type
_entity.pdbx_description
1 polymer ?
#
loop_
_entity_poly.entity_id
_entity_poly.type
_entity_poly.pdbx_seq_one_letter_code
_entity_poly.pdbx_strand_id
1 'polypeptide(L)'
;MYCQLNKNDEGIPAHFHSFGEDSAIVLQGELTYDVSFEQQLKAVENDIVFGWINYVHGYHNSSLTALHILIFATPEHNESIYDPAYLPKGEYPSIRLAKMTSDMMKITSERMIFSTKQRNIAQHNMMIFDWYKKELQIMEHHDQPASIQPNSIVIQFKDNANM
;
A
#
# COMPACT_ATOMS: atom_id res chain seq x y z
N MET A 1 -4.02 6.40 -5.27
CA MET A 1 -5.46 6.37 -5.62
C MET A 1 -6.29 6.30 -4.35
N TYR A 2 -7.27 7.17 -4.18
CA TYR A 2 -8.27 7.04 -3.11
C TYR A 2 -9.43 6.16 -3.59
N CYS A 3 -9.92 5.27 -2.72
CA CYS A 3 -11.08 4.43 -3.00
C CYS A 3 -12.03 4.41 -1.81
N GLN A 4 -13.33 4.45 -2.10
CA GLN A 4 -14.41 4.35 -1.12
C GLN A 4 -15.37 3.25 -1.56
N LEU A 5 -15.55 2.25 -0.70
CA LEU A 5 -16.45 1.12 -0.90
C LEU A 5 -17.61 1.25 0.10
N ASN A 6 -18.80 1.58 -0.40
CA ASN A 6 -19.93 2.06 0.38
C ASN A 6 -20.80 0.96 0.99
N LYS A 7 -20.76 -0.24 0.42
CA LYS A 7 -21.67 -1.32 0.77
C LYS A 7 -20.92 -2.62 0.98
N ASN A 8 -21.57 -3.53 1.68
CA ASN A 8 -21.12 -4.91 1.78
C ASN A 8 -20.96 -5.51 0.38
N ASP A 9 -19.92 -6.32 0.22
CA ASP A 9 -19.54 -7.02 -1.01
C ASP A 9 -19.06 -6.11 -2.15
N GLU A 10 -18.94 -4.79 -1.94
CA GLU A 10 -18.18 -3.91 -2.85
C GLU A 10 -16.69 -4.17 -2.69
N GLY A 11 -15.96 -4.16 -3.80
CA GLY A 11 -14.53 -4.41 -3.79
C GLY A 11 -13.85 -4.17 -5.12
N ILE A 12 -12.51 -4.11 -5.06
CA ILE A 12 -11.64 -4.27 -6.21
C ILE A 12 -11.35 -5.77 -6.33
N PRO A 13 -11.79 -6.43 -7.42
CA PRO A 13 -11.62 -7.88 -7.58
C PRO A 13 -10.17 -8.34 -7.47
N ALA A 14 -9.98 -9.62 -7.16
CA ALA A 14 -8.66 -10.23 -7.14
C ALA A 14 -7.93 -10.06 -8.48
N HIS A 15 -6.69 -9.59 -8.44
CA HIS A 15 -5.81 -9.42 -9.59
C HIS A 15 -4.35 -9.46 -9.14
N PHE A 16 -3.41 -9.56 -10.08
CA PHE A 16 -1.99 -9.36 -9.79
C PHE A 16 -1.35 -8.43 -10.80
N HIS A 17 -0.17 -7.93 -10.43
CA HIS A 17 0.64 -7.08 -11.27
C HIS A 17 1.97 -7.77 -11.58
N SER A 18 2.24 -8.05 -12.86
CA SER A 18 3.43 -8.82 -13.26
C SER A 18 4.75 -8.09 -12.99
N PHE A 19 4.69 -6.77 -12.97
CA PHE A 19 5.84 -5.89 -12.80
C PHE A 19 5.59 -4.79 -11.76
N GLY A 20 4.35 -4.67 -11.28
CA GLY A 20 3.93 -3.61 -10.37
C GLY A 20 3.70 -4.11 -8.96
N GLU A 21 3.69 -3.17 -8.01
CA GLU A 21 3.30 -3.43 -6.63
C GLU A 21 2.21 -2.44 -6.26
N ASP A 22 1.26 -2.91 -5.47
CA ASP A 22 0.25 -2.09 -4.85
C ASP A 22 0.29 -2.29 -3.33
N SER A 23 -0.05 -1.25 -2.57
CA SER A 23 -0.17 -1.34 -1.12
C SER A 23 -1.25 -0.37 -0.69
N ALA A 24 -1.96 -0.66 0.39
CA ALA A 24 -3.03 0.20 0.84
C ALA A 24 -2.93 0.53 2.32
N ILE A 25 -3.28 1.78 2.64
CA ILE A 25 -3.53 2.23 4.01
C ILE A 25 -5.04 2.29 4.21
N VAL A 26 -5.52 1.69 5.30
CA VAL A 26 -6.93 1.83 5.71
C VAL A 26 -7.12 3.17 6.43
N LEU A 27 -7.88 4.06 5.81
CA LEU A 27 -8.17 5.38 6.36
C LEU A 27 -9.31 5.33 7.37
N GLN A 28 -10.32 4.49 7.11
CA GLN A 28 -11.50 4.27 7.94
C GLN A 28 -12.20 2.95 7.54
N GLY A 29 -12.78 2.25 8.51
CA GLY A 29 -13.53 1.00 8.28
C GLY A 29 -12.66 -0.25 8.46
N GLU A 30 -13.15 -1.37 7.92
CA GLU A 30 -12.46 -2.67 7.93
C GLU A 30 -12.30 -3.18 6.50
N LEU A 31 -11.06 -3.43 6.10
CA LEU A 31 -10.69 -4.05 4.84
C LEU A 31 -10.55 -5.56 5.02
N THR A 32 -11.22 -6.33 4.17
CA THR A 32 -10.86 -7.71 3.87
C THR A 32 -9.92 -7.72 2.67
N TYR A 33 -8.67 -8.14 2.89
CA TYR A 33 -7.64 -8.17 1.86
C TYR A 33 -7.34 -9.61 1.46
N ASP A 34 -7.55 -9.93 0.18
CA ASP A 34 -7.26 -11.26 -0.37
C ASP A 34 -5.77 -11.40 -0.66
N VAL A 35 -5.22 -12.59 -0.40
CA VAL A 35 -3.78 -12.85 -0.39
C VAL A 35 -3.54 -14.22 -1.06
N SER A 36 -3.19 -14.19 -2.35
CA SER A 36 -2.98 -15.36 -3.24
C SER A 36 -4.07 -16.43 -3.23
N PHE A 37 -5.32 -16.06 -2.96
CA PHE A 37 -6.46 -16.97 -2.76
C PHE A 37 -6.29 -18.01 -1.63
N GLU A 38 -5.16 -17.97 -0.91
CA GLU A 38 -4.86 -18.88 0.18
C GLU A 38 -5.29 -18.30 1.51
N GLN A 39 -5.24 -16.98 1.63
CA GLN A 39 -5.48 -16.25 2.86
C GLN A 39 -6.34 -15.02 2.62
N GLN A 40 -7.14 -14.69 3.63
CA GLN A 40 -7.75 -13.37 3.77
C GLN A 40 -7.23 -12.71 5.04
N LEU A 41 -6.92 -11.43 4.96
CA LEU A 41 -6.49 -10.62 6.09
C LEU A 41 -7.56 -9.59 6.41
N LYS A 42 -7.67 -9.26 7.69
CA LYS A 42 -8.47 -8.14 8.17
C LYS A 42 -7.54 -7.01 8.56
N ALA A 43 -7.73 -5.86 7.92
CA ALA A 43 -6.99 -4.64 8.21
C ALA A 43 -7.99 -3.57 8.65
N VAL A 44 -7.69 -2.87 9.74
CA VAL A 44 -8.54 -1.80 10.27
C VAL A 44 -7.84 -0.47 10.10
N GLU A 45 -8.51 0.61 10.50
CA GLU A 45 -7.95 1.95 10.46
C GLU A 45 -6.49 2.02 10.97
N ASN A 46 -5.64 2.65 10.16
CA ASN A 46 -4.18 2.80 10.33
C ASN A 46 -3.34 1.54 10.12
N ASP A 47 -3.94 0.43 9.70
CA ASP A 47 -3.19 -0.69 9.18
C ASP A 47 -2.79 -0.45 7.71
N ILE A 48 -1.68 -1.07 7.33
CA ILE A 48 -1.13 -1.12 5.98
C ILE A 48 -1.16 -2.56 5.53
N VAL A 49 -1.75 -2.80 4.36
CA VAL A 49 -1.56 -4.06 3.62
C VAL A 49 -0.54 -3.83 2.51
N PHE A 50 0.34 -4.81 2.34
CA PHE A 50 1.39 -4.76 1.32
C PHE A 50 1.08 -5.76 0.22
N GLY A 51 1.20 -5.33 -1.03
CA GLY A 51 1.28 -6.18 -2.21
C GLY A 51 2.74 -6.32 -2.68
N TRP A 52 2.95 -7.29 -3.56
CA TRP A 52 4.22 -7.55 -4.25
C TRP A 52 3.98 -7.71 -5.74
N ILE A 53 5.08 -7.64 -6.47
CA ILE A 53 5.13 -8.09 -7.86
C ILE A 53 4.73 -9.56 -7.91
N ASN A 54 3.91 -9.91 -8.90
CA ASN A 54 3.40 -11.25 -9.07
C ASN A 54 2.75 -11.76 -7.78
N TYR A 55 1.80 -11.00 -7.25
CA TYR A 55 1.01 -11.42 -6.11
C TYR A 55 -0.46 -11.13 -6.34
N VAL A 56 -1.31 -12.15 -6.17
CA VAL A 56 -2.75 -11.91 -6.27
C VAL A 56 -3.24 -11.24 -5.00
N HIS A 57 -3.94 -10.12 -5.18
CA HIS A 57 -4.57 -9.38 -4.11
C HIS A 57 -5.92 -8.83 -4.53
N GLY A 58 -6.78 -8.59 -3.55
CA GLY A 58 -8.12 -8.03 -3.73
C GLY A 58 -8.50 -7.19 -2.53
N TYR A 59 -9.35 -6.18 -2.73
CA TYR A 59 -9.76 -5.25 -1.69
C TYR A 59 -11.27 -5.32 -1.52
N HIS A 60 -11.75 -5.80 -0.38
CA HIS A 60 -13.18 -6.03 -0.17
C HIS A 60 -13.69 -5.33 1.10
N ASN A 61 -14.87 -4.72 0.98
CA ASN A 61 -15.65 -4.30 2.13
C ASN A 61 -16.63 -5.41 2.51
N SER A 62 -16.37 -6.11 3.61
CA SER A 62 -17.27 -7.12 4.17
C SER A 62 -18.15 -6.57 5.31
N SER A 63 -18.21 -5.24 5.46
CA SER A 63 -18.98 -4.55 6.47
C SER A 63 -20.14 -3.76 5.85
N LEU A 64 -21.13 -3.42 6.68
CA LEU A 64 -22.20 -2.50 6.33
C LEU A 64 -21.76 -1.03 6.35
N THR A 65 -20.62 -0.74 6.98
CA THR A 65 -20.04 0.61 7.04
C THR A 65 -19.13 0.86 5.84
N ALA A 66 -19.05 2.12 5.38
CA ALA A 66 -18.13 2.48 4.31
C ALA A 66 -16.67 2.21 4.69
N LEU A 67 -15.92 1.68 3.73
CA LEU A 67 -14.48 1.47 3.80
C LEU A 67 -13.78 2.53 2.95
N HIS A 68 -12.81 3.21 3.54
CA HIS A 68 -11.99 4.23 2.90
C HIS A 68 -10.53 3.79 2.91
N ILE A 69 -9.93 3.69 1.73
CA ILE A 69 -8.54 3.25 1.57
C ILE A 69 -7.76 4.17 0.64
N LEU A 70 -6.46 4.28 0.90
CA LEU A 70 -5.50 4.94 0.03
C LEU A 70 -4.55 3.89 -0.54
N ILE A 71 -4.63 3.66 -1.85
CA ILE A 71 -3.83 2.68 -2.58
C ILE A 71 -2.63 3.38 -3.24
N PHE A 72 -1.46 2.83 -3.01
CA PHE A 72 -0.18 3.23 -3.59
C PHE A 72 0.24 2.14 -4.57
N ALA A 73 0.09 2.43 -5.86
CA ALA A 73 0.47 1.54 -6.93
C ALA A 73 1.69 2.12 -7.66
N THR A 74 2.63 1.26 -8.05
CA THR A 74 3.81 1.68 -8.80
C THR A 74 3.42 2.23 -10.18
N PRO A 75 4.01 3.36 -10.62
CA PRO A 75 3.51 4.12 -11.77
C PRO A 75 3.77 3.51 -13.15
N GLU A 76 4.63 2.49 -13.28
CA GLU A 76 5.04 1.90 -14.56
C GLU A 76 4.75 0.39 -14.60
N HIS A 77 4.18 -0.09 -15.72
CA HIS A 77 3.89 -1.51 -15.98
C HIS A 77 2.97 -2.19 -14.95
N ASN A 78 2.02 -1.43 -14.38
CA ASN A 78 1.02 -1.94 -13.44
C ASN A 78 -0.16 -2.60 -14.16
N GLU A 79 0.12 -3.45 -15.14
CA GLU A 79 -0.92 -4.21 -15.83
C GLU A 79 -1.61 -5.10 -14.80
N SER A 80 -2.92 -4.92 -14.66
CA SER A 80 -3.76 -5.75 -13.81
C SER A 80 -4.19 -6.97 -14.61
N ILE A 81 -3.66 -8.13 -14.25
CA ILE A 81 -3.96 -9.39 -14.93
C ILE A 81 -4.70 -10.29 -13.95
N TYR A 82 -5.75 -10.93 -14.46
CA TYR A 82 -6.34 -12.11 -13.83
C TYR A 82 -6.31 -13.23 -14.86
N ASP A 83 -5.24 -14.01 -14.85
CA ASP A 83 -5.11 -15.18 -15.69
C ASP A 83 -4.56 -16.35 -14.86
N PRO A 84 -5.39 -17.38 -14.57
CA PRO A 84 -4.98 -18.58 -13.87
C PRO A 84 -3.71 -19.25 -14.41
N ALA A 85 -3.43 -19.12 -15.72
CA ALA A 85 -2.24 -19.70 -16.35
C ALA A 85 -0.94 -18.96 -15.98
N TYR A 86 -1.04 -17.68 -15.62
CA TYR A 86 0.09 -16.83 -15.22
C TYR A 86 0.14 -16.60 -13.72
N LEU A 87 -0.63 -17.36 -12.93
CA LEU A 87 -0.60 -17.23 -11.48
C LEU A 87 0.83 -17.44 -10.97
N PRO A 88 1.29 -16.56 -10.06
CA PRO A 88 2.61 -16.68 -9.46
C PRO A 88 2.76 -18.07 -8.82
N LYS A 89 3.85 -18.76 -9.14
CA LYS A 89 4.21 -20.03 -8.51
C LYS A 89 5.31 -19.77 -7.49
N GLY A 90 5.01 -19.83 -6.20
CA GLY A 90 6.03 -19.66 -5.16
C GLY A 90 5.46 -19.58 -3.74
N GLU A 91 6.32 -19.82 -2.76
CA GLU A 91 6.03 -19.53 -1.35
C GLU A 91 6.18 -18.03 -1.10
N TYR A 92 5.27 -17.47 -0.30
CA TYR A 92 5.14 -16.04 -0.10
C TYR A 92 5.65 -15.64 1.28
N PRO A 93 6.93 -15.22 1.40
CA PRO A 93 7.53 -15.07 2.71
C PRO A 93 7.16 -13.71 3.30
N SER A 94 6.62 -13.74 4.52
CA SER A 94 6.62 -12.69 5.54
C SER A 94 5.84 -11.38 5.33
N ILE A 95 4.94 -11.14 6.30
CA ILE A 95 4.22 -9.91 6.69
C ILE A 95 3.49 -9.18 5.56
N ARG A 96 2.18 -9.43 5.49
CA ARG A 96 1.21 -8.83 4.55
C ARG A 96 0.39 -7.70 5.18
N LEU A 97 0.59 -7.46 6.48
CA LEU A 97 -0.15 -6.54 7.31
C LEU A 97 0.79 -5.91 8.34
N ALA A 98 0.84 -4.60 8.43
CA ALA A 98 1.53 -3.90 9.50
C ALA A 98 0.66 -2.75 10.04
N LYS A 99 0.80 -2.49 11.33
CA LYS A 99 0.17 -1.33 11.96
C LYS A 99 1.12 -0.13 11.91
N MET A 100 0.61 1.03 11.50
CA MET A 100 1.38 2.27 11.64
C MET A 100 1.62 2.58 13.11
N THR A 101 2.90 2.74 13.46
CA THR A 101 3.36 3.10 14.81
C THR A 101 4.49 4.12 14.71
N SER A 102 4.75 4.87 15.78
CA SER A 102 5.84 5.85 15.87
C SER A 102 7.23 5.28 15.59
N ASP A 103 7.39 3.97 15.75
CA ASP A 103 8.66 3.26 15.69
C ASP A 103 8.67 2.17 14.62
N MET A 104 7.75 2.23 13.66
CA MET A 104 7.72 1.28 12.56
C MET A 104 9.05 1.31 11.81
N MET A 105 9.78 0.18 11.88
CA MET A 105 11.00 -0.02 11.13
C MET A 105 10.71 0.09 9.63
N LYS A 106 11.77 0.34 8.85
CA LYS A 106 11.69 0.37 7.39
C LYS A 106 11.13 -0.97 6.88
N ILE A 107 9.97 -0.93 6.25
CA ILE A 107 9.42 -2.03 5.46
C ILE A 107 9.72 -1.72 4.00
N THR A 108 10.24 -2.69 3.27
CA THR A 108 10.62 -2.51 1.87
C THR A 108 10.18 -3.72 1.06
N SER A 109 9.64 -3.42 -0.12
CA SER A 109 9.42 -4.36 -1.21
C SER A 109 10.45 -4.11 -2.31
N GLU A 110 10.30 -4.66 -3.51
CA GLU A 110 11.21 -4.40 -4.61
C GLU A 110 11.08 -2.96 -5.12
N ARG A 111 9.86 -2.41 -5.14
CA ARG A 111 9.59 -1.08 -5.73
C ARG A 111 9.17 -0.01 -4.74
N MET A 112 8.85 -0.36 -3.49
CA MET A 112 8.40 0.61 -2.49
C MET A 112 9.13 0.49 -1.14
N ILE A 113 9.13 1.60 -0.41
CA ILE A 113 9.66 1.73 0.95
C ILE A 113 8.62 2.46 1.80
N PHE A 114 8.38 1.94 3.00
CA PHE A 114 7.53 2.52 4.03
C PHE A 114 8.35 2.70 5.32
N SER A 115 8.36 3.91 5.91
CA SER A 115 9.17 4.17 7.10
C SER A 115 8.69 5.37 7.91
N THR A 116 8.73 5.26 9.24
CA THR A 116 8.55 6.42 10.15
C THR A 116 9.87 7.06 10.59
N LYS A 117 11.00 6.41 10.25
CA LYS A 117 12.37 6.83 10.65
C LYS A 117 13.13 7.55 9.54
N GLN A 118 12.76 7.36 8.27
CA GLN A 118 13.41 8.00 7.14
C GLN A 118 12.90 9.43 6.98
N ARG A 119 13.48 10.40 7.72
CA ARG A 119 12.95 11.78 7.80
C ARG A 119 13.77 12.87 7.09
N ASN A 120 14.95 12.54 6.57
CA ASN A 120 15.96 13.55 6.20
C ASN A 120 16.36 13.54 4.73
N ILE A 121 15.54 12.97 3.83
CA ILE A 121 15.88 12.90 2.40
C ILE A 121 14.61 13.27 1.62
N ALA A 122 14.58 14.45 0.98
CA ALA A 122 13.54 14.76 0.00
C ALA A 122 13.95 14.18 -1.35
N GLN A 123 13.05 13.43 -1.99
CA GLN A 123 13.22 12.87 -3.32
C GLN A 123 11.90 13.00 -4.07
N HIS A 124 11.94 13.18 -5.40
CA HIS A 124 10.75 13.39 -6.24
C HIS A 124 9.75 12.22 -6.25
N ASN A 125 10.16 11.06 -5.73
CA ASN A 125 9.41 9.80 -5.70
C ASN A 125 8.89 9.51 -4.29
N MET A 126 8.82 10.55 -3.45
CA MET A 126 8.43 10.47 -2.05
C MET A 126 7.07 11.11 -1.79
N MET A 127 6.32 10.48 -0.90
CA MET A 127 5.08 10.98 -0.32
C MET A 127 5.17 10.90 1.20
N ILE A 128 4.49 11.80 1.89
CA ILE A 128 4.36 11.81 3.34
C ILE A 128 2.88 11.68 3.66
N PHE A 129 2.51 10.66 4.43
CA PHE A 129 1.15 10.49 4.92
C PHE A 129 1.09 10.78 6.42
N ASP A 130 0.30 11.77 6.81
CA ASP A 130 -0.05 12.04 8.21
C ASP A 130 -1.26 11.17 8.57
N TRP A 131 -1.04 10.13 9.39
CA TRP A 131 -2.11 9.19 9.72
C TRP A 131 -3.10 9.70 10.77
N TYR A 132 -2.78 10.81 11.46
CA TYR A 132 -3.71 11.44 12.40
C TYR A 132 -4.69 12.35 11.65
N LYS A 133 -4.17 13.17 10.73
CA LYS A 133 -4.96 14.08 9.90
C LYS A 133 -5.58 13.41 8.68
N LYS A 134 -5.08 12.23 8.30
CA LYS A 134 -5.42 11.50 7.06
C LYS A 134 -5.09 12.30 5.81
N GLU A 135 -3.97 13.02 5.84
CA GLU A 135 -3.53 13.91 4.76
C GLU A 135 -2.32 13.28 4.05
N LEU A 136 -2.36 13.26 2.71
CA LEU A 136 -1.24 12.84 1.87
C LEU A 136 -0.59 14.08 1.25
N GLN A 137 0.70 14.26 1.51
CA GLN A 137 1.54 15.25 0.85
C GLN A 137 2.43 14.55 -0.19
N ILE A 138 2.44 15.09 -1.41
CA ILE A 138 3.39 14.70 -2.46
C ILE A 138 4.56 15.68 -2.37
N MET A 139 5.79 15.15 -2.33
CA MET A 139 7.00 15.96 -2.20
C MET A 139 7.57 16.26 -3.59
N GLU A 140 7.72 17.53 -3.93
CA GLU A 140 8.45 17.94 -5.13
C GLU A 140 9.97 17.94 -4.88
N HIS A 141 10.79 17.81 -5.94
CA HIS A 141 12.26 17.72 -5.85
C HIS A 141 12.92 18.89 -5.09
N HIS A 142 12.25 20.04 -5.01
CA HIS A 142 12.76 21.25 -4.36
C HIS A 142 12.15 21.52 -2.97
N ASP A 143 11.20 20.69 -2.53
CA ASP A 143 10.59 20.85 -1.22
C ASP A 143 11.55 20.35 -0.15
N GLN A 144 11.91 21.23 0.79
CA GLN A 144 12.43 20.74 2.07
C GLN A 144 11.25 20.18 2.85
N PRO A 145 11.35 18.94 3.39
CA PRO A 145 10.27 18.38 4.17
C PRO A 145 10.14 19.27 5.40
N ALA A 146 9.06 20.05 5.48
CA ALA A 146 8.75 20.87 6.64
C ALA A 146 8.55 19.92 7.82
N SER A 147 9.62 19.60 8.54
CA SER A 147 9.69 18.69 9.69
C SER A 147 8.67 17.54 9.64
N ILE A 148 9.07 16.36 9.12
CA ILE A 148 8.21 15.17 9.16
C ILE A 148 7.74 14.93 10.59
N GLN A 149 6.43 15.05 10.80
CA GLN A 149 5.81 15.00 12.12
C GLN A 149 5.94 13.59 12.71
N PRO A 150 5.86 13.43 14.05
CA PRO A 150 5.95 12.12 14.69
C PRO A 150 4.89 11.10 14.22
N ASN A 151 3.75 11.60 13.73
CA ASN A 151 2.58 10.89 13.24
C ASN A 151 2.56 10.71 11.71
N SER A 152 3.73 10.73 11.08
CA SER A 152 3.86 10.62 9.64
C SER A 152 4.61 9.38 9.22
N ILE A 153 4.16 8.78 8.12
CA ILE A 153 4.88 7.73 7.41
C ILE A 153 5.40 8.30 6.09
N VAL A 154 6.66 8.01 5.81
CA VAL A 154 7.27 8.25 4.51
C VAL A 154 7.02 7.04 3.63
N ILE A 155 6.56 7.32 2.42
CA ILE A 155 6.29 6.35 1.37
C ILE A 155 7.16 6.76 0.20
N GLN A 156 8.02 5.87 -0.28
CA GLN A 156 8.94 6.15 -1.36
C GLN A 156 8.84 5.06 -2.42
N PHE A 157 8.62 5.47 -3.67
CA PHE A 157 8.84 4.60 -4.83
C PHE A 157 10.34 4.56 -5.13
N LYS A 158 10.89 3.37 -5.40
CA LYS A 158 12.29 3.22 -5.80
C LYS A 158 12.41 3.49 -7.30
N ASP A 159 13.44 4.24 -7.69
CA ASP A 159 13.75 4.45 -9.09
C ASP A 159 14.20 3.12 -9.72
N ASN A 160 13.71 2.82 -10.93
CA ASN A 160 14.13 1.68 -11.75
C ASN A 160 15.57 1.86 -12.29
N ALA A 161 16.50 2.41 -11.50
CA ALA A 161 17.82 2.81 -11.98
C ALA A 161 18.74 1.63 -12.39
N ASN A 162 18.31 0.37 -12.25
CA ASN A 162 19.05 -0.81 -12.68
C ASN A 162 18.13 -2.01 -13.00
N MET A 163 17.25 -1.89 -14.00
CA MET A 163 16.73 -3.06 -14.73
C MET A 163 17.13 -2.97 -16.19
#